data_AF-A0A9Q4RHW5-F1
#
_entry.id   AF-A0A9Q4RHW5-F1
#
_cell.length_a   1.000
_cell.length_b   1.000
_cell.length_c   1.000
_cell.angle_alpha   90.00
_cell.angle_beta   90.00
_cell.angle_gamma   90.00
#
_symmetry.space_group_name_H-M   'P 1'
#
loop_
_entity.id
_entity.type
_entity.pdbx_description
1 polymer ?
#
loop_
_entity_poly.entity_id
_entity_poly.type
_entity_poly.pdbx_seq_one_letter_code
_entity_poly.pdbx_strand_id
1 'polypeptide(L)'
;MEAKVLSEAKVYVGTYAKYNNGSLSGAWLDLSDYSDKEEFYEACRELHKDEEDAEYMFQDWENVPEGLIDESWISENFFALRDAVEDLSDTEQEAFFVWCNYKSHDLGEEDADDLVRDFRDEYQGEYDDEEDFAYEIVEECYDLPEFAKTYFDYEKFARDLFMCDYWFDDGFVFRAA
;
A
#
# COMPACT_ATOMS: atom_id res chain seq x y z
N MET A 1 -7.57 5.42 4.39
CA MET A 1 -6.52 5.13 5.43
C MET A 1 -5.59 6.35 5.49
N GLU A 2 -4.50 6.43 6.27
CA GLU A 2 -3.44 7.41 5.89
C GLU A 2 -2.74 6.84 4.66
N ALA A 3 -2.61 7.63 3.59
CA ALA A 3 -1.94 7.21 2.35
C ALA A 3 -0.50 6.78 2.67
N LYS A 4 -0.15 5.53 2.36
CA LYS A 4 1.17 4.98 2.63
C LYS A 4 2.05 5.17 1.41
N VAL A 5 2.91 6.18 1.44
CA VAL A 5 3.91 6.39 0.40
C VAL A 5 5.18 5.67 0.81
N LEU A 6 5.47 4.50 0.21
CA LEU A 6 6.59 3.64 0.63
C LEU A 6 7.96 4.30 0.47
N SER A 7 8.09 5.25 -0.47
CA SER A 7 9.32 6.03 -0.65
C SER A 7 9.60 7.03 0.47
N GLU A 8 8.58 7.38 1.27
CA GLU A 8 8.68 8.22 2.47
C GLU A 8 8.74 7.40 3.77
N ALA A 9 8.97 6.08 3.67
CA ALA A 9 9.03 5.21 4.82
C ALA A 9 10.32 5.42 5.63
N LYS A 10 10.17 5.39 6.95
CA LYS A 10 11.30 5.55 7.89
C LYS A 10 11.07 4.76 9.16
N VAL A 11 12.17 4.36 9.79
CA VAL A 11 12.17 3.53 11.00
C VAL A 11 13.07 4.15 12.05
N TYR A 12 12.59 4.24 13.29
CA TYR A 12 13.42 4.61 14.43
C TYR A 12 14.15 3.39 14.98
N VAL A 13 15.47 3.37 14.78
CA VAL A 13 16.33 2.25 15.17
C VAL A 13 17.08 2.59 16.45
N GLY A 14 16.81 1.80 17.50
CA GLY A 14 17.60 1.74 18.72
C GLY A 14 18.12 0.32 18.96
N THR A 15 18.55 0.04 20.20
CA THR A 15 18.93 -1.32 20.62
C THR A 15 18.25 -1.72 21.93
N TYR A 16 17.98 -3.02 22.09
CA TYR A 16 17.43 -3.56 23.34
C TYR A 16 18.37 -3.30 24.52
N ALA A 17 19.69 -3.35 24.32
CA ALA A 17 20.67 -3.06 25.35
C ALA A 17 20.58 -1.59 25.84
N LYS A 18 20.44 -0.62 24.94
CA LYS A 18 20.22 0.79 25.31
C LYS A 18 18.88 0.97 26.02
N TYR A 19 17.81 0.39 25.48
CA TYR A 19 16.46 0.46 26.08
C TYR A 19 16.42 -0.09 27.50
N ASN A 20 16.99 -1.27 27.73
CA ASN A 20 17.06 -1.93 29.04
C ASN A 20 17.91 -1.14 30.06
N ASN A 21 18.83 -0.29 29.59
CA ASN A 21 19.61 0.63 30.43
C ASN A 21 18.95 2.01 30.60
N GLY A 22 17.67 2.15 30.23
CA GLY A 22 16.91 3.39 30.36
C GLY A 22 17.27 4.46 29.32
N SER A 23 17.89 4.07 28.21
CA SER A 23 18.26 4.96 27.11
C SER A 23 17.41 4.68 25.88
N LEU A 24 16.70 5.70 25.40
CA LEU A 24 15.97 5.66 24.12
C LEU A 24 16.86 6.13 22.94
N SER A 25 18.18 6.09 23.11
CA SER A 25 19.13 6.53 22.09
C SER A 25 19.01 5.67 20.83
N GLY A 26 18.72 6.33 19.72
CA GLY A 26 18.55 5.74 18.40
C GLY A 26 18.59 6.83 17.33
N ALA A 27 18.25 6.48 16.10
CA ALA A 27 18.07 7.44 15.03
C ALA A 27 16.95 6.99 14.08
N TRP A 28 16.27 7.97 13.48
CA TRP A 28 15.43 7.73 12.31
C TRP A 28 16.32 7.43 11.11
N LEU A 29 16.01 6.35 10.40
CA LEU A 29 16.61 5.99 9.13
C LEU A 29 15.52 6.00 8.05
N ASP A 30 15.76 6.72 6.96
CA ASP A 30 14.87 6.76 5.81
C ASP A 30 15.09 5.52 4.94
N LEU A 31 14.05 4.71 4.72
CA LEU A 31 14.17 3.42 4.02
C LEU A 31 14.43 3.59 2.51
N SER A 32 14.19 4.77 1.96
CA SER A 32 14.55 5.11 0.57
C SER A 32 16.05 5.33 0.37
N ASP A 33 16.84 5.48 1.44
CA ASP A 33 18.30 5.58 1.35
C ASP A 33 18.99 4.23 1.07
N TYR A 34 18.26 3.12 1.13
CA TYR A 34 18.82 1.76 1.03
C TYR A 34 18.16 0.98 -0.11
N SER A 35 18.95 0.33 -0.97
CA SER A 35 18.41 -0.48 -2.07
C SER A 35 17.66 -1.70 -1.54
N ASP A 36 18.19 -2.34 -0.51
CA ASP A 36 17.71 -3.60 0.00
C ASP A 36 17.87 -3.73 1.52
N LYS A 37 17.37 -4.85 2.04
CA LYS A 37 17.45 -5.18 3.46
C LYS A 37 18.89 -5.24 3.95
N GLU A 38 19.83 -5.77 3.18
CA GLU A 38 21.21 -5.92 3.65
C GLU A 38 21.87 -4.54 3.85
N GLU A 39 21.69 -3.61 2.92
CA GLU A 39 22.19 -2.23 3.04
C GLU A 39 21.56 -1.50 4.24
N PHE A 40 20.26 -1.67 4.47
CA PHE A 40 19.60 -1.12 5.67
C PHE A 40 20.21 -1.68 6.98
N TYR A 41 20.46 -2.98 7.05
CA TYR A 41 21.10 -3.58 8.24
C TYR A 41 22.59 -3.18 8.35
N GLU A 42 23.29 -2.88 7.27
CA GLU A 42 24.62 -2.27 7.32
C GLU A 42 24.60 -0.87 7.94
N ALA A 43 23.61 -0.05 7.59
CA ALA A 43 23.41 1.25 8.22
C ALA A 43 23.08 1.12 9.72
N CYS A 44 22.25 0.14 10.11
CA CYS A 44 22.00 -0.19 11.52
C CYS A 44 23.29 -0.58 12.27
N ARG A 45 24.17 -1.38 11.63
CA ARG A 45 25.49 -1.76 12.17
C ARG A 45 26.39 -0.55 12.38
N GLU A 46 26.44 0.36 11.42
CA GLU A 46 27.25 1.58 11.53
C GLU A 46 26.70 2.54 12.60
N LEU A 47 25.37 2.68 12.70
CA LEU A 47 24.69 3.51 13.69
C LEU A 47 24.98 3.06 15.14
N HIS A 48 25.07 1.75 15.36
CA HIS A 48 25.28 1.14 16.69
C HIS A 48 26.63 0.43 16.82
N LYS A 49 27.65 0.89 16.09
CA LYS A 49 29.03 0.35 16.15
C LYS A 49 29.71 0.50 17.51
N ASP A 50 29.09 1.24 18.44
CA ASP A 50 29.50 1.34 19.83
C ASP A 50 29.20 0.07 20.64
N GLU A 51 28.39 -0.84 20.10
CA GLU A 51 28.01 -2.13 20.69
C GLU A 51 28.58 -3.29 19.85
N GLU A 52 29.20 -4.29 20.50
CA GLU A 52 29.87 -5.41 19.81
C GLU A 52 28.88 -6.41 19.19
N ASP A 53 27.72 -6.60 19.84
CA ASP A 53 26.64 -7.49 19.40
C ASP A 53 25.29 -6.76 19.57
N ALA A 54 25.08 -5.75 18.72
CA ALA A 54 23.91 -4.88 18.79
C ALA A 54 22.63 -5.64 18.42
N GLU A 55 21.75 -5.85 19.40
CA GLU A 55 20.38 -6.34 19.17
C GLU A 55 19.47 -5.15 18.85
N TYR A 56 19.13 -5.00 17.57
CA TYR A 56 18.30 -3.89 17.09
C TYR A 56 16.87 -3.97 17.61
N MET A 57 16.33 -2.79 17.92
CA MET A 57 14.94 -2.60 18.32
C MET A 57 14.36 -1.49 17.45
N PHE A 58 13.37 -1.82 16.63
CA PHE A 58 12.60 -0.88 15.82
C PHE A 58 11.46 -0.36 16.67
N GLN A 59 11.64 0.82 17.25
CA GLN A 59 10.76 1.32 18.31
C GLN A 59 9.55 2.07 17.75
N ASP A 60 9.69 2.60 16.54
CA ASP A 60 8.66 3.38 15.85
C ASP A 60 8.92 3.35 14.34
N TRP A 61 7.89 3.54 13.53
CA TRP A 61 7.99 3.59 12.07
C TRP A 61 6.83 4.38 11.44
N GLU A 62 7.10 5.02 10.30
CA GLU A 62 6.11 5.76 9.51
C GLU A 62 6.11 5.23 8.06
N ASN A 63 4.93 5.21 7.43
CA ASN A 63 4.69 4.74 6.06
C ASN A 63 5.14 3.30 5.75
N VAL A 64 5.30 2.45 6.77
CA VAL A 64 5.54 1.00 6.60
C VAL A 64 4.22 0.23 6.80
N PRO A 65 3.77 -0.56 5.82
CA PRO A 65 2.60 -1.43 5.98
C PRO A 65 2.73 -2.39 7.17
N GLU A 66 1.60 -2.64 7.85
CA GLU A 66 1.56 -3.66 8.90
C GLU A 66 1.85 -5.03 8.29
N GLY A 67 2.55 -5.90 9.04
CA GLY A 67 2.98 -7.20 8.54
C GLY A 67 4.30 -7.18 7.75
N LEU A 68 4.82 -6.00 7.38
CA LEU A 68 6.16 -5.86 6.79
C LEU A 68 7.24 -5.50 7.80
N ILE A 69 6.87 -5.14 9.01
CA ILE A 69 7.79 -4.72 10.06
C ILE A 69 7.24 -5.11 11.43
N ASP A 70 8.15 -5.37 12.35
CA ASP A 70 7.90 -5.62 13.77
C ASP A 70 9.05 -4.98 14.59
N GLU A 71 8.98 -5.06 15.92
CA GLU A 71 9.96 -4.49 16.85
C GLU A 71 11.39 -5.02 16.62
N SER A 72 11.55 -6.17 15.98
CA SER A 72 12.86 -6.83 15.81
C SER A 72 13.26 -7.14 14.37
N TRP A 73 12.38 -6.92 13.40
CA TRP A 73 12.64 -7.30 12.02
C TRP A 73 11.86 -6.45 11.01
N ILE A 74 12.39 -6.36 9.80
CA ILE A 74 11.71 -5.81 8.62
C ILE A 74 11.75 -6.85 7.50
N SER A 75 10.64 -6.97 6.77
CA SER A 75 10.51 -7.89 5.64
C SER A 75 11.45 -7.46 4.53
N GLU A 76 12.05 -8.44 3.85
CA GLU A 76 12.74 -8.17 2.59
C GLU A 76 11.74 -7.72 1.52
N ASN A 77 10.49 -8.21 1.60
CA ASN A 77 9.43 -7.85 0.66
C ASN A 77 9.02 -6.37 0.75
N PHE A 78 9.37 -5.66 1.82
CA PHE A 78 9.20 -4.21 1.87
C PHE A 78 9.94 -3.52 0.71
N PHE A 79 11.19 -3.90 0.46
CA PHE A 79 12.02 -3.29 -0.58
C PHE A 79 11.49 -3.66 -1.97
N ALA A 80 11.09 -4.92 -2.16
CA ALA A 80 10.45 -5.37 -3.40
C ALA A 80 9.14 -4.63 -3.67
N LEU A 81 8.27 -4.48 -2.67
CA LEU A 81 7.01 -3.74 -2.79
C LEU A 81 7.24 -2.27 -3.10
N ARG A 82 8.19 -1.61 -2.40
CA ARG A 82 8.56 -0.22 -2.67
C ARG A 82 8.94 -0.03 -4.14
N ASP A 83 9.79 -0.93 -4.66
CA ASP A 83 10.27 -0.84 -6.04
C ASP A 83 9.14 -1.16 -7.04
N ALA A 84 8.29 -2.16 -6.75
CA ALA A 84 7.18 -2.54 -7.62
C ALA A 84 6.10 -1.45 -7.74
N VAL A 85 5.87 -0.69 -6.66
CA VAL A 85 4.89 0.41 -6.65
C VAL A 85 5.49 1.77 -7.05
N GLU A 86 6.80 1.86 -7.32
CA GLU A 86 7.47 3.13 -7.68
C GLU A 86 6.87 3.76 -8.95
N ASP A 87 6.44 2.92 -9.90
CA ASP A 87 5.81 3.36 -11.15
C ASP A 87 4.34 3.77 -10.98
N LEU A 88 3.74 3.59 -9.80
CA LEU A 88 2.37 4.01 -9.49
C LEU A 88 2.37 5.44 -8.96
N SER A 89 1.38 6.23 -9.38
CA SER A 89 1.11 7.54 -8.78
C SER A 89 0.68 7.40 -7.31
N ASP A 90 0.80 8.48 -6.53
CA ASP A 90 0.41 8.49 -5.10
C ASP A 90 -1.03 7.96 -4.89
N THR A 91 -1.96 8.34 -5.78
CA THR A 91 -3.35 7.87 -5.77
C THR A 91 -3.46 6.37 -6.07
N GLU A 92 -2.71 5.87 -7.06
CA GLU A 92 -2.68 4.43 -7.38
C GLU A 92 -2.05 3.61 -6.26
N GLN A 93 -1.05 4.15 -5.55
CA GLN A 93 -0.48 3.50 -4.36
C GLN A 93 -1.51 3.39 -3.23
N GLU A 94 -2.31 4.43 -3.00
CA GLU A 94 -3.41 4.37 -2.03
C GLU A 94 -4.44 3.29 -2.42
N ALA A 95 -4.87 3.29 -3.68
CA ALA A 95 -5.77 2.26 -4.21
C ALA A 95 -5.17 0.85 -4.08
N PHE A 96 -3.86 0.69 -4.30
CA PHE A 96 -3.16 -0.59 -4.15
C PHE A 96 -3.28 -1.13 -2.72
N PHE A 97 -3.06 -0.29 -1.70
CA PHE A 97 -3.18 -0.74 -0.31
C PHE A 97 -4.63 -1.01 0.11
N VAL A 98 -5.60 -0.27 -0.42
CA VAL A 98 -7.04 -0.55 -0.24
C VAL A 98 -7.37 -1.94 -0.82
N TRP A 99 -6.91 -2.22 -2.04
CA TRP A 99 -7.05 -3.51 -2.72
C TRP A 99 -6.42 -4.67 -1.93
N CYS A 100 -5.17 -4.52 -1.50
CA CYS A 100 -4.48 -5.53 -0.70
C CYS A 100 -5.23 -5.83 0.61
N ASN A 101 -5.72 -4.79 1.30
CA ASN A 101 -6.45 -4.94 2.55
C ASN A 101 -7.80 -5.64 2.34
N TYR A 102 -8.56 -5.26 1.30
CA TYR A 102 -9.86 -5.88 0.99
C TYR A 102 -9.71 -7.39 0.69
N LYS A 103 -8.75 -7.76 -0.16
CA LYS A 103 -8.48 -9.16 -0.54
C LYS A 103 -7.72 -9.93 0.55
N SER A 104 -7.28 -9.26 1.62
CA SER A 104 -6.49 -9.83 2.72
C SER A 104 -5.17 -10.45 2.22
N HIS A 105 -4.49 -9.77 1.31
CA HIS A 105 -3.17 -10.18 0.81
C HIS A 105 -2.11 -10.15 1.91
N ASP A 106 -1.24 -11.15 1.92
CA ASP A 106 -0.10 -11.23 2.81
C ASP A 106 1.11 -10.55 2.15
N LEU A 107 1.25 -9.26 2.41
CA LEU A 107 2.36 -8.44 1.90
C LEU A 107 3.73 -8.98 2.34
N GLY A 108 3.84 -9.81 3.38
CA GLY A 108 5.11 -10.37 3.82
C GLY A 108 5.60 -11.53 2.97
N GLU A 109 4.69 -12.28 2.34
CA GLU A 109 4.94 -13.58 1.72
C GLU A 109 4.63 -13.62 0.21
N GLU A 110 3.67 -12.80 -0.25
CA GLU A 110 3.28 -12.75 -1.66
C GLU A 110 4.26 -11.92 -2.50
N ASP A 111 4.44 -12.30 -3.77
CA ASP A 111 5.38 -11.64 -4.68
C ASP A 111 4.89 -10.24 -5.06
N ALA A 112 5.75 -9.24 -4.89
CA ALA A 112 5.42 -7.84 -5.09
C ALA A 112 5.02 -7.51 -6.54
N ASP A 113 5.71 -8.09 -7.53
CA ASP A 113 5.42 -7.85 -8.94
C ASP A 113 4.08 -8.49 -9.34
N ASP A 114 3.80 -9.69 -8.84
CA ASP A 114 2.50 -10.35 -9.03
C ASP A 114 1.36 -9.54 -8.40
N LEU A 115 1.54 -9.03 -7.17
CA LEU A 115 0.54 -8.18 -6.51
C LEU A 115 0.24 -6.91 -7.32
N VAL A 116 1.27 -6.19 -7.78
CA VAL A 116 1.08 -4.96 -8.56
C VAL A 116 0.44 -5.25 -9.92
N ARG A 117 0.79 -6.36 -10.56
CA ARG A 117 0.15 -6.79 -11.81
C ARG A 117 -1.34 -7.06 -11.59
N ASP A 118 -1.67 -7.87 -10.60
CA ASP A 118 -3.03 -8.30 -10.34
C ASP A 118 -3.90 -7.09 -9.89
N PHE A 119 -3.35 -6.18 -9.10
CA PHE A 119 -3.96 -4.88 -8.80
C PHE A 119 -4.27 -4.08 -10.07
N ARG A 120 -3.30 -3.91 -10.98
CA ARG A 120 -3.49 -3.14 -12.22
C ARG A 120 -4.57 -3.74 -13.14
N ASP A 121 -4.72 -5.07 -13.11
CA ASP A 121 -5.76 -5.76 -13.89
C ASP A 121 -7.17 -5.56 -13.29
N GLU A 122 -7.27 -5.39 -11.97
CA GLU A 122 -8.54 -5.19 -11.25
C GLU A 122 -8.94 -3.72 -11.10
N TYR A 123 -7.98 -2.79 -10.95
CA TYR A 123 -8.23 -1.37 -10.71
C TYR A 123 -8.93 -0.70 -11.90
N GLN A 124 -10.04 0.00 -11.65
CA GLN A 124 -10.80 0.71 -12.68
C GLN A 124 -10.67 2.24 -12.60
N GLY A 125 -10.33 2.80 -11.44
CA GLY A 125 -10.15 4.25 -11.27
C GLY A 125 -10.67 4.78 -9.94
N GLU A 126 -10.68 6.10 -9.84
CA GLU A 126 -11.22 6.89 -8.72
C GLU A 126 -12.57 7.49 -9.14
N TYR A 127 -13.58 7.37 -8.27
CA TYR A 127 -14.94 7.84 -8.51
C TYR A 127 -15.54 8.40 -7.21
N ASP A 128 -16.42 9.39 -7.33
CA ASP A 128 -17.09 10.00 -6.17
C ASP A 128 -18.03 8.99 -5.47
N ASP A 129 -18.72 8.16 -6.27
CA ASP A 129 -19.61 7.09 -5.81
C ASP A 129 -19.86 6.03 -6.89
N GLU A 130 -20.65 5.00 -6.55
CA GLU A 130 -21.03 3.92 -7.47
C GLU A 130 -21.85 4.42 -8.69
N GLU A 131 -22.62 5.50 -8.54
CA GLU A 131 -23.43 6.06 -9.63
C GLU A 131 -22.53 6.74 -10.67
N ASP A 132 -21.50 7.46 -10.22
CA ASP A 132 -20.49 8.09 -11.08
C ASP A 132 -19.79 7.07 -11.99
N PHE A 133 -19.35 5.93 -11.43
CA PHE A 133 -18.82 4.81 -12.23
C PHE A 133 -19.86 4.27 -13.23
N ALA A 134 -21.12 4.15 -12.82
CA ALA A 134 -22.17 3.68 -13.70
C ALA A 134 -22.46 4.65 -14.87
N TYR A 135 -22.30 5.96 -14.68
CA TYR A 135 -22.36 6.93 -15.78
C TYR A 135 -21.29 6.65 -16.82
N GLU A 136 -20.04 6.47 -16.39
CA GLU A 136 -18.91 6.18 -17.28
C GLU A 136 -19.14 4.87 -18.05
N ILE A 137 -19.53 3.79 -17.36
CA ILE A 137 -19.82 2.51 -18.01
C ILE A 137 -20.92 2.65 -19.07
N VAL A 138 -21.99 3.38 -18.79
CA VAL A 138 -23.06 3.62 -19.77
C VAL A 138 -22.55 4.46 -20.94
N GLU A 139 -21.73 5.48 -20.69
CA GLU A 139 -21.20 6.35 -21.73
C GLU A 139 -20.22 5.62 -22.66
N GLU A 140 -19.35 4.77 -22.12
CA GLU A 140 -18.31 4.09 -22.88
C GLU A 140 -18.79 2.78 -23.53
N CYS A 141 -19.63 2.01 -22.84
CA CYS A 141 -20.00 0.66 -23.27
C CYS A 141 -21.37 0.58 -23.97
N TYR A 142 -22.23 1.60 -23.83
CA TYR A 142 -23.60 1.57 -24.35
C TYR A 142 -23.93 2.77 -25.25
N ASP A 143 -24.39 2.47 -26.47
CA ASP A 143 -24.87 3.50 -27.41
C ASP A 143 -26.35 3.85 -27.13
N LEU A 144 -26.59 4.49 -25.98
CA LEU A 144 -27.91 5.01 -25.62
C LEU A 144 -28.13 6.40 -26.26
N PRO A 145 -29.29 6.65 -26.88
CA PRO A 145 -29.64 8.00 -27.33
C PRO A 145 -29.65 9.00 -26.18
N GLU A 146 -29.29 10.26 -26.45
CA GLU A 146 -29.20 11.32 -25.44
C GLU A 146 -30.48 11.45 -24.57
N PHE A 147 -31.64 11.36 -25.21
CA PHE A 147 -32.92 11.34 -24.51
C PHE A 147 -33.01 10.19 -23.51
N ALA A 148 -32.55 8.99 -23.87
CA ALA A 148 -32.57 7.85 -22.96
C ALA A 148 -31.59 8.02 -21.79
N LYS A 149 -30.39 8.58 -22.03
CA LYS A 149 -29.40 8.87 -20.98
C LYS A 149 -29.96 9.76 -19.88
N THR A 150 -30.77 10.76 -20.23
CA THR A 150 -31.39 11.67 -19.24
C THR A 150 -32.46 11.03 -18.34
N TYR A 151 -32.96 9.84 -18.69
CA TYR A 151 -33.97 9.12 -17.91
C TYR A 151 -33.49 7.73 -17.46
N PHE A 152 -32.23 7.39 -17.72
CA PHE A 152 -31.65 6.13 -17.32
C PHE A 152 -31.46 6.12 -15.79
N ASP A 153 -31.78 4.99 -15.18
CA ASP A 153 -31.72 4.81 -13.72
C ASP A 153 -30.32 4.31 -13.34
N TYR A 154 -29.37 5.24 -13.24
CA TYR A 154 -27.95 4.95 -12.97
C TYR A 154 -27.75 4.36 -11.58
N GLU A 155 -28.46 4.83 -10.56
CA GLU A 155 -28.44 4.27 -9.20
C GLU A 155 -28.77 2.77 -9.21
N LYS A 156 -29.83 2.38 -9.93
CA LYS A 156 -30.20 0.96 -10.02
C LYS A 156 -29.19 0.15 -10.81
N PHE A 157 -28.62 0.71 -11.87
CA PHE A 157 -27.63 0.03 -12.70
C PHE A 157 -26.31 -0.15 -11.94
N ALA A 158 -25.85 0.89 -11.25
CA ALA A 158 -24.72 0.86 -10.32
C ALA A 158 -24.87 -0.28 -9.31
N ARG A 159 -26.01 -0.36 -8.62
CA ARG A 159 -26.26 -1.45 -7.67
C ARG A 159 -26.12 -2.83 -8.31
N ASP A 160 -26.59 -3.02 -9.54
CA ASP A 160 -26.47 -4.32 -10.21
C ASP A 160 -25.00 -4.61 -10.60
N LEU A 161 -24.20 -3.60 -10.98
CA LEU A 161 -22.76 -3.72 -11.26
C LEU A 161 -21.96 -4.12 -10.00
N PHE A 162 -22.17 -3.42 -8.89
CA PHE A 162 -21.44 -3.64 -7.63
C PHE A 162 -21.94 -4.85 -6.81
N MET A 163 -23.01 -5.51 -7.25
CA MET A 163 -23.45 -6.78 -6.66
C MET A 163 -22.68 -8.00 -7.19
N CYS A 164 -22.07 -7.90 -8.37
CA CYS A 164 -21.51 -9.05 -9.07
C CYS A 164 -20.11 -8.81 -9.61
N ASP A 165 -19.89 -7.69 -10.30
CA ASP A 165 -18.76 -7.50 -11.20
C ASP A 165 -17.71 -6.54 -10.63
N TYR A 166 -18.10 -5.65 -9.71
CA TYR A 166 -17.25 -4.61 -9.14
C TYR A 166 -17.43 -4.48 -7.63
N TRP A 167 -16.47 -3.85 -6.98
CA TRP A 167 -16.58 -3.37 -5.60
C TRP A 167 -15.96 -1.97 -5.48
N PHE A 168 -16.49 -1.18 -4.55
CA PHE A 168 -16.09 0.20 -4.28
C PHE A 168 -15.60 0.33 -2.84
N ASP A 169 -14.43 0.92 -2.63
CA ASP A 169 -13.91 1.24 -1.29
C ASP A 169 -12.98 2.45 -1.35
N ASP A 170 -13.08 3.34 -0.36
CA ASP A 170 -12.27 4.55 -0.20
C ASP A 170 -12.16 5.44 -1.47
N GLY A 171 -13.19 5.48 -2.33
CA GLY A 171 -13.20 6.25 -3.57
C GLY A 171 -12.67 5.51 -4.79
N PHE A 172 -12.28 4.24 -4.64
CA PHE A 172 -11.69 3.43 -5.71
C PHE A 172 -12.63 2.32 -6.15
N VAL A 173 -12.68 2.07 -7.46
CA VAL A 173 -13.43 0.96 -8.06
C VAL A 173 -12.48 -0.12 -8.53
N PHE A 174 -12.85 -1.37 -8.22
CA PHE A 174 -12.10 -2.56 -8.60
C PHE A 174 -13.05 -3.61 -9.17
N ARG A 175 -12.53 -4.48 -10.03
CA ARG A 175 -13.24 -5.68 -10.48
C ARG A 175 -13.31 -6.71 -9.36
N ALA A 176 -14.47 -7.35 -9.22
CA ALA A 176 -14.67 -8.52 -8.37
C ALA A 176 -14.20 -9.78 -9.11
N ALA A 177 -12.88 -9.92 -9.33
CA ALA A 177 -12.28 -11.15 -9.86
C ALA A 177 -12.22 -12.25 -8.79
#